data_AF-A0A9N8YQU7-F1
#
_entry.id   AF-A0A9N8YQU7-F1
#
_cell.length_a   1.000
_cell.length_b   1.000
_cell.length_c   1.000
_cell.angle_alpha   90.00
_cell.angle_beta   90.00
_cell.angle_gamma   90.00
#
_symmetry.space_group_name_H-M   'P 1'
#
loop_
_entity.id
_entity.type
_entity.pdbx_description
1 polymer ?
#
loop_
_entity_poly.entity_id
_entity_poly.type
_entity_poly.pdbx_seq_one_letter_code
_entity_poly.pdbx_strand_id
1 'polypeptide(L)'
;MSSTLIKVTLALIAYYYNEMKYTLELLGYFRDAVPYDGSGNCRIIPGPEGCEDIVIHYPSGYAFMACGSGTDRLTQYWPPISSFTNEFRATPWDNVVLHSSASNITRLAAEGISHADGISANWDKLLIYVIAAAADEIIRLGYPSANTSSDEETGEIYIAAFPKILRFIAYSENPNNPKSPGMILKISNNTDSDRYFGKKYKVTKVLEDDGAFIHSITTPAVDHKRNTLLLGTIFAETVRCDLA
;
A
#
# COMPACT_ATOMS: atom_id res chain seq x y z
N MET A 1 0.03 53.62 -21.27
CA MET A 1 0.38 52.55 -20.31
C MET A 1 1.84 52.75 -19.89
N SER A 2 2.16 52.82 -18.60
CA SER A 2 3.55 53.09 -18.15
C SER A 2 4.48 51.92 -18.49
N SER A 3 5.75 52.19 -18.82
CA SER A 3 6.79 51.17 -19.07
C SER A 3 6.88 50.14 -17.94
N THR A 4 6.69 50.58 -16.71
CA THR A 4 6.66 49.71 -15.51
C THR A 4 5.48 48.74 -15.54
N LEU A 5 4.29 49.21 -15.93
CA LEU A 5 3.08 48.38 -16.00
C LEU A 5 3.23 47.27 -17.05
N ILE A 6 3.83 47.57 -18.21
CA ILE A 6 4.11 46.58 -19.26
C ILE A 6 5.07 45.50 -18.74
N LYS A 7 6.15 45.88 -18.05
CA LYS A 7 7.13 44.92 -17.50
C LYS A 7 6.50 43.99 -16.47
N VAL A 8 5.66 44.51 -15.59
CA VAL A 8 4.96 43.71 -14.57
C VAL A 8 4.00 42.73 -15.22
N THR A 9 3.21 43.16 -16.21
CA THR A 9 2.29 42.27 -16.93
C THR A 9 3.03 41.14 -17.65
N LEU A 10 4.14 41.44 -18.33
CA LEU A 10 4.95 40.43 -19.00
C LEU A 10 5.57 39.43 -18.02
N ALA A 11 6.04 39.91 -16.86
CA ALA A 11 6.58 39.04 -15.81
C ALA A 11 5.53 38.07 -15.26
N LEU A 12 4.30 38.55 -15.03
CA LEU A 12 3.19 37.71 -14.58
C LEU A 12 2.79 36.67 -15.63
N ILE A 13 2.67 37.06 -16.91
CA ILE A 13 2.37 36.13 -18.00
C ILE A 13 3.46 35.04 -18.08
N ALA A 14 4.73 35.42 -18.00
CA ALA A 14 5.83 34.48 -18.04
C ALA A 14 5.79 33.50 -16.85
N TYR A 15 5.49 33.98 -15.64
CA TYR A 15 5.32 33.15 -14.45
C TYR A 15 4.16 32.14 -14.62
N TYR A 16 2.96 32.61 -14.98
CA TYR A 16 1.80 31.74 -15.18
C TYR A 16 2.01 30.74 -16.33
N TYR A 17 2.67 31.16 -17.41
CA TYR A 17 3.04 30.26 -18.50
C TYR A 17 3.98 29.16 -18.01
N ASN A 18 4.96 29.48 -17.17
CA ASN A 18 5.89 28.50 -16.62
C ASN A 18 5.20 27.51 -15.66
N GLU A 19 4.35 27.99 -14.75
CA GLU A 19 3.57 27.15 -13.84
C GLU A 19 2.60 26.22 -14.58
N MET A 20 1.90 26.76 -15.59
CA MET A 20 0.99 25.98 -16.42
C MET A 20 1.73 24.95 -17.25
N LYS A 21 2.88 25.33 -17.85
CA LYS A 21 3.73 24.41 -18.61
C LYS A 21 4.25 23.28 -17.72
N TYR A 22 4.76 23.60 -16.53
CA TYR A 22 5.20 22.62 -15.54
C TYR A 22 4.07 21.65 -15.17
N THR A 23 2.88 22.19 -14.90
CA THR A 23 1.69 21.37 -14.58
C THR A 23 1.34 20.43 -15.73
N LEU A 24 1.30 20.92 -16.97
CA LEU A 24 1.00 20.10 -18.15
C LEU A 24 2.08 19.04 -18.42
N GLU A 25 3.35 19.35 -18.19
CA GLU A 25 4.45 18.39 -18.28
C GLU A 25 4.37 17.31 -17.20
N LEU A 26 4.00 17.68 -15.97
CA LEU A 26 3.83 16.76 -14.84
C LEU A 26 2.64 15.81 -15.07
N LEU A 27 1.56 16.34 -15.64
CA LEU A 27 0.40 15.55 -16.09
C LEU A 27 0.70 14.70 -17.34
N GLY A 28 1.89 14.82 -17.92
CA GLY A 28 2.30 14.08 -19.11
C GLY A 28 1.55 14.49 -20.38
N TYR A 29 0.89 15.64 -20.41
CA TYR A 29 0.08 16.10 -21.55
C TYR A 29 0.90 16.19 -22.85
N PHE A 30 2.19 16.52 -22.74
CA PHE A 30 3.13 16.60 -23.85
C PHE A 30 4.03 15.35 -23.98
N ARG A 31 3.77 14.29 -23.20
CA ARG A 31 4.56 13.06 -23.24
C ARG A 31 3.81 12.02 -24.07
N ASP A 32 4.40 11.67 -25.21
CA ASP A 32 3.98 10.47 -25.93
C ASP A 32 4.55 9.24 -25.22
N ALA A 33 3.68 8.29 -24.91
CA ALA A 33 4.13 6.98 -24.44
C ALA A 33 4.81 6.25 -25.61
N VAL A 34 6.09 5.94 -25.47
CA VAL A 34 6.83 5.17 -26.46
C VAL A 34 6.50 3.69 -26.26
N PRO A 35 6.01 2.97 -27.28
CA PRO A 35 5.79 1.53 -27.17
C PRO A 35 7.10 0.82 -26.81
N TYR A 36 7.07 0.04 -25.73
CA TYR A 36 8.14 -0.89 -25.38
C TYR A 36 7.65 -2.30 -25.68
N ASP A 37 8.28 -2.96 -26.64
CA ASP A 37 7.95 -4.31 -27.09
C ASP A 37 8.53 -5.40 -26.17
N GLY A 38 9.21 -5.00 -25.09
CA GLY A 38 9.90 -5.93 -24.20
C GLY A 38 11.29 -6.36 -24.71
N SER A 39 11.77 -5.83 -25.85
CA SER A 39 13.08 -6.19 -26.40
C SER A 39 14.21 -5.84 -25.42
N GLY A 40 14.89 -6.88 -24.92
CA GLY A 40 15.99 -6.75 -23.96
C GLY A 40 15.87 -7.73 -22.79
N ASN A 41 15.16 -7.32 -21.74
CA ASN A 41 15.26 -7.95 -20.41
C ASN A 41 13.93 -8.20 -19.67
N CYS A 42 12.78 -7.79 -20.22
CA CYS A 42 11.48 -7.93 -19.55
C CYS A 42 10.67 -9.07 -20.18
N ARG A 43 9.97 -9.83 -19.34
CA ARG A 43 9.06 -10.90 -19.79
C ARG A 43 7.80 -10.84 -18.95
N ILE A 44 6.65 -11.06 -19.59
CA ILE A 44 5.38 -11.20 -18.88
C ILE A 44 5.39 -12.56 -18.17
N ILE A 45 5.06 -12.58 -16.88
CA ILE A 45 4.77 -13.81 -16.15
C ILE A 45 3.29 -14.13 -16.40
N PRO A 46 2.97 -15.17 -17.19
CA PRO A 46 1.57 -15.47 -17.52
C PRO A 46 0.85 -16.01 -16.28
N GLY A 47 -0.37 -15.50 -16.03
CA GLY A 47 -1.26 -15.98 -14.98
C GLY A 47 -1.55 -14.94 -13.90
N PRO A 48 -0.59 -14.61 -13.02
CA PRO A 48 -0.82 -13.67 -11.93
C PRO A 48 -1.15 -12.26 -12.45
N GLU A 49 -2.18 -11.65 -11.89
CA GLU A 49 -2.63 -10.31 -12.20
C GLU A 49 -2.77 -9.51 -10.90
N GLY A 50 -2.88 -8.18 -11.02
CA GLY A 50 -3.28 -7.32 -9.89
C GLY A 50 -2.43 -7.48 -8.63
N CYS A 51 -1.16 -7.85 -8.78
CA CYS A 51 -0.24 -8.06 -7.68
C CYS A 51 0.28 -6.70 -7.19
N GLU A 52 -0.45 -6.07 -6.27
CA GLU A 52 -0.19 -4.70 -5.81
C GLU A 52 1.14 -4.59 -5.04
N ASP A 53 1.47 -5.62 -4.25
CA ASP A 53 2.68 -5.68 -3.45
C ASP A 53 3.41 -7.03 -3.58
N ILE A 54 4.74 -6.99 -3.43
CA ILE A 54 5.65 -8.11 -3.67
C ILE A 54 6.78 -8.08 -2.63
N VAL A 55 7.06 -9.23 -2.02
CA VAL A 55 8.25 -9.42 -1.19
C VAL A 55 9.19 -10.45 -1.80
N ILE A 56 10.47 -10.07 -1.94
CA ILE A 56 11.52 -11.00 -2.35
C ILE A 56 12.08 -11.70 -1.11
N HIS A 57 11.89 -13.01 -1.06
CA HIS A 57 12.51 -13.88 -0.09
C HIS A 57 13.92 -14.25 -0.55
N TYR A 58 14.89 -13.39 -0.22
CA TYR A 58 16.29 -13.55 -0.62
C TYR A 58 16.90 -14.93 -0.31
N PRO A 59 16.68 -15.55 0.87
CA PRO A 59 17.30 -16.85 1.17
C PRO A 59 16.91 -17.98 0.21
N SER A 60 15.69 -17.96 -0.34
CA SER A 60 15.25 -18.97 -1.34
C SER A 60 15.28 -18.46 -2.78
N GLY A 61 15.44 -17.16 -3.00
CA GLY A 61 15.34 -16.52 -4.32
C GLY A 61 13.92 -16.53 -4.91
N TYR A 62 12.88 -16.64 -4.07
CA TYR A 62 11.49 -16.59 -4.51
C TYR A 62 10.89 -15.21 -4.29
N ALA A 63 10.07 -14.75 -5.22
CA ALA A 63 9.17 -13.63 -5.01
C ALA A 63 7.81 -14.16 -4.56
N PHE A 64 7.30 -13.62 -3.46
CA PHE A 64 5.92 -13.83 -3.01
C PHE A 64 5.13 -12.56 -3.34
N MET A 65 4.00 -12.73 -4.00
CA MET A 65 3.21 -11.65 -4.58
C MET A 65 1.79 -11.77 -4.07
N ALA A 66 1.21 -10.67 -3.60
CA ALA A 66 -0.17 -10.63 -3.17
C ALA A 66 -1.05 -10.20 -4.34
N CYS A 67 -1.70 -11.17 -4.97
CA CYS A 67 -2.32 -11.01 -6.29
C CYS A 67 -3.85 -11.01 -6.22
N GLY A 68 -4.45 -10.54 -7.31
CA GLY A 68 -5.89 -10.46 -7.48
C GLY A 68 -6.28 -10.27 -8.94
N SER A 69 -7.53 -10.53 -9.25
CA SER A 69 -8.11 -10.34 -10.57
C SER A 69 -7.92 -8.89 -11.02
N GLY A 70 -7.28 -8.67 -12.17
CA GLY A 70 -7.06 -7.31 -12.68
C GLY A 70 -8.39 -6.56 -12.88
N THR A 71 -9.45 -7.29 -13.24
CA THR A 71 -10.79 -6.72 -13.42
C THR A 71 -11.43 -6.34 -12.10
N ASP A 72 -11.27 -7.16 -11.05
CA ASP A 72 -11.82 -6.85 -9.73
C ASP A 72 -11.05 -5.70 -9.07
N ARG A 73 -9.72 -5.64 -9.26
CA ARG A 73 -8.93 -4.48 -8.84
C ARG A 73 -9.41 -3.18 -9.52
N LEU A 74 -9.71 -3.21 -10.81
CA LEU A 74 -10.18 -2.02 -11.54
C LEU A 74 -11.62 -1.59 -11.20
N THR A 75 -12.50 -2.52 -10.89
CA THR A 75 -13.95 -2.25 -10.74
C THR A 75 -14.43 -2.20 -9.30
N GLN A 76 -13.65 -2.78 -8.37
CA GLN A 76 -14.08 -3.02 -6.98
C GLN A 76 -13.10 -2.52 -5.93
N TYR A 77 -11.80 -2.43 -6.24
CA TYR A 77 -10.81 -1.92 -5.30
C TYR A 77 -10.76 -0.38 -5.27
N TRP A 78 -11.07 0.30 -6.37
CA TRP A 78 -11.08 1.78 -6.41
C TRP A 78 -12.28 2.38 -7.19
N PRO A 79 -13.18 3.15 -6.54
CA PRO A 79 -13.28 3.35 -5.09
C PRO A 79 -13.74 2.06 -4.37
N PRO A 80 -13.17 1.73 -3.18
CA PRO A 80 -13.39 0.46 -2.46
C PRO A 80 -14.78 0.30 -1.82
N ILE A 81 -15.82 0.93 -2.38
CA ILE A 81 -17.23 0.74 -1.96
C ILE A 81 -17.84 -0.48 -2.65
N SER A 82 -17.49 -0.73 -3.92
CA SER A 82 -18.05 -1.84 -4.70
C SER A 82 -17.60 -3.22 -4.23
N SER A 83 -16.51 -3.31 -3.47
CA SER A 83 -16.07 -4.53 -2.78
C SER A 83 -16.99 -4.97 -1.62
N PHE A 84 -17.91 -4.12 -1.16
CA PHE A 84 -18.90 -4.50 -0.15
C PHE A 84 -20.23 -5.01 -0.74
N THR A 85 -20.47 -4.85 -2.04
CA THR A 85 -21.81 -5.07 -2.65
C THR A 85 -21.86 -6.16 -3.71
N ASN A 86 -20.72 -6.61 -4.25
CA ASN A 86 -20.69 -7.57 -5.37
C ASN A 86 -20.26 -8.97 -4.93
N GLU A 87 -20.84 -10.00 -5.55
CA GLU A 87 -20.36 -11.39 -5.42
C GLU A 87 -19.05 -11.56 -6.21
N PHE A 88 -17.99 -11.96 -5.52
CA PHE A 88 -16.65 -12.12 -6.07
C PHE A 88 -16.55 -13.31 -7.03
N ARG A 89 -15.90 -13.11 -8.17
CA ARG A 89 -15.41 -14.21 -9.01
C ARG A 89 -13.92 -14.40 -8.76
N ALA A 90 -13.61 -15.06 -7.65
CA ALA A 90 -12.22 -15.36 -7.31
C ALA A 90 -11.53 -16.11 -8.45
N THR A 91 -10.47 -15.52 -9.03
CA THR A 91 -9.57 -16.27 -9.91
C THR A 91 -8.65 -17.14 -9.04
N PRO A 92 -8.06 -18.22 -9.58
CA PRO A 92 -7.05 -18.98 -8.83
C PRO A 92 -5.90 -18.11 -8.33
N TRP A 93 -5.59 -17.01 -9.02
CA TRP A 93 -4.51 -16.09 -8.68
C TRP A 93 -4.89 -15.04 -7.62
N ASP A 94 -6.13 -15.03 -7.14
CA ASP A 94 -6.59 -14.13 -6.08
C ASP A 94 -6.14 -14.63 -4.70
N ASN A 95 -4.83 -14.79 -4.56
CA ASN A 95 -4.16 -15.38 -3.41
C ASN A 95 -2.69 -14.91 -3.38
N VAL A 96 -1.87 -15.59 -2.57
CA VAL A 96 -0.42 -15.40 -2.58
C VAL A 96 0.21 -16.28 -3.65
N VAL A 97 0.91 -15.64 -4.58
CA VAL A 97 1.58 -16.31 -5.67
C VAL A 97 3.09 -16.32 -5.44
N LEU A 98 3.72 -17.46 -5.67
CA LEU A 98 5.17 -17.59 -5.71
C LEU A 98 5.66 -17.58 -7.16
N HIS A 99 6.72 -16.83 -7.43
CA HIS A 99 7.50 -16.91 -8.64
C HIS A 99 8.99 -17.15 -8.34
N SER A 100 9.62 -18.05 -9.10
CA SER A 100 11.06 -18.26 -9.09
C SER A 100 11.67 -17.84 -10.42
N SER A 101 12.54 -16.84 -10.41
CA SER A 101 13.25 -16.42 -11.62
C SER A 101 14.31 -17.44 -12.07
N ALA A 102 14.82 -18.26 -11.15
CA ALA A 102 15.83 -19.28 -11.46
C ALA A 102 15.24 -20.48 -12.23
N SER A 103 14.06 -20.97 -11.83
CA SER A 103 13.39 -22.08 -12.51
C SER A 103 12.29 -21.63 -13.47
N ASN A 104 11.97 -20.33 -13.49
CA ASN A 104 10.85 -19.74 -14.23
C ASN A 104 9.50 -20.41 -13.90
N ILE A 105 9.31 -20.78 -12.63
CA ILE A 105 8.08 -21.43 -12.14
C ILE A 105 7.22 -20.41 -11.42
N THR A 106 5.92 -20.43 -11.71
CA THR A 106 4.88 -19.67 -11.03
C THR A 106 3.83 -20.62 -10.49
N ARG A 107 3.45 -20.47 -9.22
CA ARG A 107 2.43 -21.30 -8.56
C ARG A 107 1.80 -20.58 -7.38
N LEU A 108 0.66 -21.08 -6.91
CA LEU A 108 0.08 -20.61 -5.65
C LEU A 108 1.00 -21.01 -4.50
N ALA A 109 1.33 -20.03 -3.66
CA ALA A 109 2.09 -20.23 -2.44
C ALA A 109 1.15 -20.55 -1.27
N ALA A 110 -0.02 -19.92 -1.26
CA ALA A 110 -1.12 -20.17 -0.36
C ALA A 110 -2.45 -19.96 -1.11
N GLU A 111 -3.51 -20.61 -0.66
CA GLU A 111 -4.87 -20.52 -1.22
C GLU A 111 -5.85 -20.10 -0.11
N GLY A 112 -7.07 -19.70 -0.50
CA GLY A 112 -8.12 -19.29 0.43
C GLY A 112 -7.93 -17.88 0.99
N ILE A 113 -7.11 -17.02 0.35
CA ILE A 113 -6.77 -15.67 0.81
C ILE A 113 -7.47 -14.65 -0.10
N SER A 114 -8.65 -14.19 0.30
CA SER A 114 -9.42 -13.22 -0.47
C SER A 114 -8.81 -11.82 -0.38
N HIS A 115 -8.60 -11.15 -1.51
CA HIS A 115 -8.04 -9.80 -1.62
C HIS A 115 -6.69 -9.66 -0.92
N ALA A 116 -5.75 -10.56 -1.27
CA ALA A 116 -4.37 -10.41 -0.85
C ALA A 116 -3.84 -9.04 -1.30
N ASP A 117 -3.39 -8.23 -0.34
CA ASP A 117 -2.89 -6.86 -0.54
C ASP A 117 -1.49 -6.73 0.07
N GLY A 118 -1.22 -5.75 0.93
CA GLY A 118 0.09 -5.60 1.57
C GLY A 118 0.74 -6.89 2.05
N ILE A 119 1.99 -7.12 1.64
CA ILE A 119 2.75 -8.35 1.91
C ILE A 119 4.12 -8.04 2.51
N SER A 120 4.52 -8.78 3.54
CA SER A 120 5.87 -8.69 4.10
C SER A 120 6.37 -10.04 4.57
N ALA A 121 7.69 -10.15 4.75
CA ALA A 121 8.32 -11.31 5.36
C ALA A 121 8.84 -10.95 6.75
N ASN A 122 8.76 -11.88 7.69
CA ASN A 122 9.38 -11.70 8.99
C ASN A 122 10.92 -11.68 8.90
N TRP A 123 11.59 -11.47 10.02
CA TRP A 123 13.04 -11.24 10.08
C TRP A 123 13.89 -12.47 9.76
N ASP A 124 13.48 -13.66 10.25
CA ASP A 124 14.12 -14.93 9.92
C ASP A 124 13.67 -15.50 8.56
N LYS A 125 12.74 -14.79 7.91
CA LYS A 125 12.19 -15.08 6.59
C LYS A 125 11.45 -16.42 6.51
N LEU A 126 11.09 -17.02 7.65
CA LEU A 126 10.31 -18.26 7.70
C LEU A 126 8.81 -18.04 7.49
N LEU A 127 8.32 -16.80 7.67
CA LEU A 127 6.91 -16.45 7.57
C LEU A 127 6.70 -15.29 6.60
N ILE A 128 5.60 -15.39 5.86
CA ILE A 128 5.04 -14.33 5.03
C ILE A 128 3.74 -13.87 5.68
N TYR A 129 3.60 -12.56 5.88
CA TYR A 129 2.39 -11.91 6.37
C TYR A 129 1.70 -11.21 5.22
N VAL A 130 0.39 -11.38 5.14
CA VAL A 130 -0.43 -10.87 4.04
C VAL A 130 -1.68 -10.24 4.63
N ILE A 131 -1.98 -9.04 4.17
CA ILE A 131 -3.25 -8.38 4.47
C ILE A 131 -4.29 -8.91 3.50
N ALA A 132 -5.45 -9.28 4.03
CA ALA A 132 -6.51 -9.93 3.28
C ALA A 132 -7.89 -9.58 3.86
N ALA A 133 -8.91 -9.64 3.01
CA ALA A 133 -10.31 -9.48 3.44
C ALA A 133 -10.82 -10.72 4.18
N ALA A 134 -10.39 -11.92 3.76
CA ALA A 134 -10.76 -13.19 4.39
C ALA A 134 -9.68 -14.26 4.17
N ALA A 135 -9.48 -15.13 5.17
CA ALA A 135 -8.60 -16.28 5.13
C ALA A 135 -9.03 -17.35 6.16
N ASP A 136 -8.55 -18.59 6.01
CA ASP A 136 -8.82 -19.68 6.96
C ASP A 136 -8.22 -19.42 8.36
N GLU A 137 -7.00 -18.90 8.42
CA GLU A 137 -6.35 -18.42 9.66
C GLU A 137 -6.12 -16.92 9.57
N ILE A 138 -6.74 -16.14 10.48
CA ILE A 138 -6.70 -14.67 10.43
C ILE A 138 -6.46 -14.04 11.80
N ILE A 139 -5.58 -13.05 11.84
CA ILE A 139 -5.48 -12.10 12.96
C ILE A 139 -6.42 -10.94 12.63
N ARG A 140 -7.53 -10.82 13.36
CA ARG A 140 -8.51 -9.75 13.12
C ARG A 140 -7.93 -8.39 13.55
N LEU A 141 -7.72 -7.52 12.56
CA LEU A 141 -7.19 -6.16 12.78
C LEU A 141 -8.25 -5.19 13.30
N GLY A 142 -9.52 -5.40 12.94
CA GLY A 142 -10.62 -4.49 13.27
C GLY A 142 -10.76 -3.28 12.35
N TYR A 143 -9.86 -3.13 11.38
CA TYR A 143 -9.82 -2.00 10.44
C TYR A 143 -9.43 -2.47 9.04
N PRO A 144 -10.00 -1.89 7.97
CA PRO A 144 -9.44 -2.00 6.62
C PRO A 144 -7.98 -1.53 6.64
N SER A 145 -7.10 -2.28 5.99
CA SER A 145 -5.65 -2.10 6.07
C SER A 145 -5.01 -2.16 4.69
N ALA A 146 -3.85 -1.52 4.55
CA ALA A 146 -3.10 -1.41 3.28
C ALA A 146 -1.80 -2.22 3.36
N ASN A 147 -0.63 -1.57 3.41
CA ASN A 147 0.66 -2.25 3.44
C ASN A 147 1.15 -2.55 4.85
N THR A 148 2.09 -3.49 4.94
CA THR A 148 2.65 -3.99 6.19
C THR A 148 4.18 -4.02 6.12
N SER A 149 4.82 -3.83 7.27
CA SER A 149 6.25 -4.10 7.43
C SER A 149 6.51 -4.86 8.72
N SER A 150 7.54 -5.71 8.69
CA SER A 150 7.99 -6.46 9.85
C SER A 150 9.23 -5.81 10.46
N ASP A 151 9.28 -5.71 11.78
CA ASP A 151 10.45 -5.29 12.53
C ASP A 151 11.47 -6.44 12.58
N GLU A 152 12.69 -6.16 12.12
CA GLU A 152 13.75 -7.17 12.05
C GLU A 152 14.32 -7.59 13.42
N GLU A 153 14.18 -6.75 14.44
CA GLU A 153 14.73 -7.03 15.78
C GLU A 153 13.71 -7.72 16.68
N THR A 154 12.46 -7.29 16.61
CA THR A 154 11.41 -7.76 17.52
C THR A 154 10.49 -8.81 16.90
N GLY A 155 10.39 -8.86 15.57
CA GLY A 155 9.40 -9.64 14.85
C GLY A 155 7.97 -9.12 14.98
N GLU A 156 7.80 -7.90 15.53
CA GLU A 156 6.51 -7.21 15.51
C GLU A 156 6.15 -6.77 14.08
N ILE A 157 4.85 -6.72 13.80
CA ILE A 157 4.34 -6.37 12.47
C ILE A 157 3.61 -5.03 12.57
N TYR A 158 4.00 -4.07 11.75
CA TYR A 158 3.40 -2.74 11.67
C TYR A 158 2.54 -2.65 10.42
N ILE A 159 1.31 -2.16 10.56
CA ILE A 159 0.29 -2.19 9.50
C ILE A 159 -0.34 -0.81 9.37
N ALA A 160 -0.37 -0.27 8.16
CA ALA A 160 -1.17 0.92 7.87
C ALA A 160 -2.65 0.56 7.79
N ALA A 161 -3.49 1.35 8.46
CA ALA A 161 -4.93 1.10 8.55
C ALA A 161 -5.76 2.36 8.34
N PHE A 162 -7.02 2.16 7.95
CA PHE A 162 -7.99 3.22 7.68
C PHE A 162 -9.11 3.20 8.75
N PRO A 163 -9.01 4.02 9.81
CA PRO A 163 -10.01 4.04 10.87
C PRO A 163 -11.37 4.54 10.40
N LYS A 164 -11.40 5.30 9.29
CA LYS A 164 -12.62 5.80 8.64
C LYS A 164 -12.52 5.63 7.13
N ILE A 165 -12.63 4.39 6.65
CA ILE A 165 -12.49 4.07 5.21
C ILE A 165 -13.39 4.91 4.30
N LEU A 166 -14.65 5.18 4.68
CA LEU A 166 -15.54 6.04 3.87
C LEU A 166 -15.03 7.48 3.74
N ARG A 167 -14.31 7.99 4.74
CA ARG A 167 -13.68 9.32 4.70
C ARG A 167 -12.43 9.31 3.81
N PHE A 168 -11.68 8.21 3.80
CA PHE A 168 -10.58 8.00 2.86
C PHE A 168 -11.07 8.06 1.41
N ILE A 169 -12.14 7.35 1.09
CA ILE A 169 -12.75 7.32 -0.24
C ILE A 169 -13.24 8.72 -0.63
N ALA A 170 -14.03 9.37 0.22
CA ALA A 170 -14.54 10.71 -0.06
C ALA A 170 -13.41 11.73 -0.29
N TYR A 171 -12.33 11.66 0.49
CA TYR A 171 -11.17 12.54 0.31
C TYR A 171 -10.42 12.27 -0.99
N SER A 172 -10.34 11.00 -1.41
CA SER A 172 -9.67 10.60 -2.64
C SER A 172 -10.40 11.04 -3.91
N GLU A 173 -11.73 11.19 -3.86
CA GLU A 173 -12.54 11.66 -4.97
C GLU A 173 -12.55 13.19 -5.08
N ASN A 174 -12.49 13.88 -3.94
CA ASN A 174 -12.50 15.34 -3.89
C ASN A 174 -11.62 15.85 -2.74
N PRO A 175 -10.49 16.54 -3.04
CA PRO A 175 -9.56 17.02 -2.02
C PRO A 175 -10.12 18.15 -1.15
N ASN A 176 -11.30 18.70 -1.46
CA ASN A 176 -12.01 19.65 -0.60
C ASN A 176 -12.78 18.95 0.54
N ASN A 177 -12.95 17.62 0.48
CA ASN A 177 -13.54 16.86 1.58
C ASN A 177 -12.58 16.79 2.77
N PRO A 178 -13.08 16.50 3.99
CA PRO A 178 -12.22 16.35 5.15
C PRO A 178 -11.18 15.24 4.98
N LYS A 179 -9.89 15.57 5.19
CA LYS A 179 -8.75 14.64 5.10
C LYS A 179 -8.99 13.30 5.80
N SER A 180 -8.50 12.20 5.25
CA SER A 180 -8.61 10.88 5.90
C SER A 180 -7.79 10.80 7.19
N PRO A 181 -8.32 10.29 8.31
CA PRO A 181 -7.48 10.01 9.47
C PRO A 181 -6.40 8.96 9.14
N GLY A 182 -5.25 9.04 9.83
CA GLY A 182 -4.13 8.11 9.69
C GLY A 182 -4.03 7.15 10.89
N MET A 183 -3.66 5.89 10.67
CA MET A 183 -3.47 4.91 11.75
C MET A 183 -2.35 3.92 11.42
N ILE A 184 -1.55 3.57 12.44
CA ILE A 184 -0.68 2.40 12.42
C ILE A 184 -1.08 1.43 13.53
N LEU A 185 -1.33 0.19 13.13
CA LEU A 185 -1.50 -0.94 14.02
C LEU A 185 -0.18 -1.67 14.21
N LYS A 186 -0.05 -2.35 15.35
CA LYS A 186 1.05 -3.26 15.65
C LYS A 186 0.54 -4.59 16.14
N ILE A 187 1.04 -5.66 15.55
CA ILE A 187 0.85 -7.05 16.00
C ILE A 187 2.10 -7.48 16.77
N SER A 188 1.88 -8.01 17.97
CA SER A 188 2.91 -8.59 18.82
C SER A 188 2.42 -9.91 19.42
N ASN A 189 3.35 -10.71 19.95
CA ASN A 189 2.99 -11.89 20.73
C ASN A 189 2.20 -11.49 21.97
N ASN A 190 1.11 -12.21 22.26
CA ASN A 190 0.35 -11.95 23.46
C ASN A 190 1.07 -12.52 24.70
N THR A 191 1.36 -11.66 25.66
CA THR A 191 1.96 -12.03 26.97
C THR A 191 0.96 -11.99 28.12
N ASP A 192 -0.29 -11.58 27.85
CA ASP A 192 -1.34 -11.46 28.86
C ASP A 192 -1.94 -12.83 29.23
N SER A 193 -2.70 -12.88 30.33
CA SER A 193 -3.28 -14.14 30.84
C SER A 193 -4.31 -14.77 29.90
N ASP A 194 -4.93 -13.97 29.02
CA ASP A 194 -5.90 -14.46 28.02
C ASP A 194 -5.26 -15.26 26.88
N ARG A 195 -3.93 -15.31 26.80
CA ARG A 195 -3.18 -16.27 25.97
C ARG A 195 -3.58 -17.71 26.27
N TYR A 196 -3.86 -18.04 27.54
CA TYR A 196 -4.32 -19.37 27.93
C TYR A 196 -5.64 -19.76 27.26
N PHE A 197 -6.47 -18.77 26.90
CA PHE A 197 -7.73 -18.97 26.18
C PHE A 197 -7.57 -18.92 24.65
N GLY A 198 -6.35 -19.08 24.13
CA GLY A 198 -6.08 -19.21 22.70
C GLY A 198 -5.83 -17.90 21.96
N LYS A 199 -5.83 -16.75 22.65
CA LYS A 199 -5.51 -15.46 22.04
C LYS A 199 -3.99 -15.31 21.89
N LYS A 200 -3.46 -15.78 20.76
CA LYS A 200 -2.00 -15.85 20.51
C LYS A 200 -1.33 -14.49 20.31
N TYR A 201 -2.04 -13.53 19.72
CA TYR A 201 -1.49 -12.24 19.30
C TYR A 201 -2.26 -11.08 19.89
N LYS A 202 -1.56 -9.96 20.07
CA LYS A 202 -2.12 -8.69 20.53
C LYS A 202 -2.00 -7.66 19.42
N VAL A 203 -3.14 -7.11 19.01
CA VAL A 203 -3.22 -5.98 18.07
C VAL A 203 -3.36 -4.71 18.89
N THR A 204 -2.47 -3.75 18.67
CA THR A 204 -2.45 -2.46 19.37
C THR A 204 -2.36 -1.31 18.38
N LYS A 205 -2.78 -0.12 18.79
CA LYS A 205 -2.60 1.10 18.03
C LYS A 205 -1.26 1.73 18.45
N VAL A 206 -0.37 1.91 17.49
CA VAL A 206 0.89 2.66 17.68
C VAL A 206 0.61 4.15 17.58
N LEU A 207 -0.17 4.54 16.57
CA LEU A 207 -0.60 5.91 16.35
C LEU A 207 -1.99 5.94 15.71
N GLU A 208 -2.73 7.00 16.00
CA GLU A 208 -3.98 7.36 15.34
C GLU A 208 -4.08 8.90 15.33
N ASP A 209 -4.16 9.49 14.15
CA ASP A 209 -4.32 10.93 13.92
C ASP A 209 -5.64 11.19 13.20
N ASP A 210 -6.30 12.31 13.50
CA ASP A 210 -7.61 12.64 12.92
C ASP A 210 -7.56 13.14 11.45
N GLY A 211 -6.34 13.27 10.92
CA GLY A 211 -6.03 13.75 9.58
C GLY A 211 -5.48 15.17 9.55
N ALA A 212 -5.38 15.85 10.70
CA ALA A 212 -4.83 17.21 10.79
C ALA A 212 -3.31 17.23 10.59
N PHE A 213 -2.59 16.28 11.18
CA PHE A 213 -1.13 16.18 11.07
C PHE A 213 -0.71 15.06 10.11
N ILE A 214 -1.31 13.87 10.23
CA ILE A 214 -0.99 12.70 9.40
C ILE A 214 -2.27 12.16 8.80
N HIS A 215 -2.33 12.07 7.47
CA HIS A 215 -3.49 11.54 6.77
C HIS A 215 -3.09 10.56 5.68
N SER A 216 -4.04 9.69 5.31
CA SER A 216 -3.92 8.84 4.13
C SER A 216 -2.66 7.94 4.15
N ILE A 217 -2.30 7.43 5.32
CA ILE A 217 -1.17 6.50 5.51
C ILE A 217 -1.50 5.19 4.79
N THR A 218 -0.58 4.70 3.97
CA THR A 218 -0.73 3.43 3.25
C THR A 218 0.42 2.48 3.51
N THR A 219 1.59 2.96 3.95
CA THR A 219 2.79 2.12 4.13
C THR A 219 3.55 2.48 5.40
N PRO A 220 3.76 1.55 6.35
CA PRO A 220 4.73 1.71 7.43
C PRO A 220 6.08 1.12 7.03
N ALA A 221 7.18 1.72 7.47
CA ALA A 221 8.51 1.13 7.46
C ALA A 221 9.20 1.37 8.80
N VAL A 222 9.44 0.29 9.55
CA VAL A 222 10.03 0.31 10.88
C VAL A 222 11.54 0.07 10.82
N ASP A 223 12.30 0.88 11.55
CA ASP A 223 13.74 0.68 11.81
C ASP A 223 14.00 0.84 13.32
N HIS A 224 13.93 -0.30 14.03
CA HIS A 224 14.12 -0.36 15.47
C HIS A 224 15.51 0.12 15.91
N LYS A 225 16.55 -0.23 15.14
CA LYS A 225 17.95 0.15 15.42
C LYS A 225 18.16 1.66 15.48
N ARG A 226 17.35 2.40 14.71
CA ARG A 226 17.41 3.86 14.64
C ARG A 226 16.21 4.54 15.29
N ASN A 227 15.45 3.79 16.10
CA ASN A 227 14.27 4.29 16.80
C ASN A 227 13.31 5.03 15.85
N THR A 228 13.05 4.49 14.66
CA THR A 228 12.36 5.22 13.59
C THR A 228 11.19 4.43 13.01
N LEU A 229 10.07 5.12 12.79
CA LEU A 229 8.94 4.65 11.99
C LEU A 229 8.68 5.66 10.86
N LEU A 230 8.84 5.22 9.62
CA LEU A 230 8.52 6.01 8.43
C LEU A 230 7.12 5.64 7.92
N LEU A 231 6.36 6.66 7.54
CA LEU A 231 4.96 6.55 7.15
C LEU A 231 4.80 7.10 5.73
N GLY A 232 4.68 6.20 4.77
CA GLY A 232 4.28 6.51 3.41
C GLY A 232 2.78 6.84 3.37
N THR A 233 2.44 7.92 2.69
CA THR A 233 1.07 8.41 2.52
C THR A 233 0.75 8.57 1.05
N ILE A 234 -0.48 8.27 0.63
CA ILE A 234 -0.88 8.37 -0.78
C ILE A 234 -1.24 9.80 -1.23
N PHE A 235 -1.72 10.66 -0.31
CA PHE A 235 -2.19 12.03 -0.63
C PHE A 235 -1.48 13.13 0.17
N ALA A 236 -0.37 12.81 0.84
CA ALA A 236 0.32 13.73 1.74
C ALA A 236 1.85 13.57 1.64
N GLU A 237 2.56 14.34 2.45
CA GLU A 237 3.99 14.17 2.66
C GLU A 237 4.26 12.93 3.53
N THR A 238 5.42 12.30 3.32
CA THR A 238 5.91 11.21 4.17
C THR A 238 6.22 11.74 5.57
N VAL A 239 5.86 10.97 6.60
CA VAL A 239 6.09 11.33 8.00
C VAL A 239 7.13 10.42 8.63
N ARG A 240 8.06 11.00 9.40
CA ARG A 240 9.00 10.27 10.26
C ARG A 240 8.58 10.45 11.71
N CYS A 241 8.32 9.34 12.39
CA CYS A 241 8.11 9.28 13.83
C CYS A 241 9.28 8.57 14.49
N ASP A 242 9.52 8.88 15.76
CA ASP A 242 10.35 8.04 16.61
C ASP A 242 9.49 6.88 17.16
N LEU A 243 10.06 5.70 17.37
CA LEU A 243 9.33 4.59 18.00
C LEU A 243 9.07 4.93 19.48
N ALA A 244 7.85 4.64 19.94
CA ALA A 244 7.40 4.92 21.31
C ALA A 244 7.60 3.72 22.24
#